data_AF-A0A8S2FVG3-F1
#
_entry.id   AF-A0A8S2FVG3-F1
#
_cell.length_a   1.000
_cell.length_b   1.000
_cell.length_c   1.000
_cell.angle_alpha   90.00
_cell.angle_beta   90.00
_cell.angle_gamma   90.00
#
_symmetry.space_group_name_H-M   'P 1'
#
loop_
_entity.id
_entity.type
_entity.pdbx_description
1 polymer ?
#
loop_
_entity_poly.entity_id
_entity_poly.type
_entity_poly.pdbx_seq_one_letter_code
_entity_poly.pdbx_strand_id
1 'polypeptide(L)'
;YTCACQTGYLLSNDRLTCMKDYNPFLIYMRRHTIGGITIRHDKKYIDENSNYDDVWERLVTITDINNGYEFAYDEANETIYWAEVNRFLPDGTPTFQIHQINFDGTNRTVFYGDDEILVGMEAGTMQFDSVGR
;
A
#
# COMPACT_ATOMS: atom_id res chain seq x y z
N TYR A 1 22.55 8.64 20.86
CA TYR A 1 21.84 8.81 19.59
C TYR A 1 21.62 7.43 18.99
N THR A 2 20.58 7.24 18.19
CA THR A 2 20.28 5.96 17.52
C THR A 2 19.80 6.26 16.11
N CYS A 3 20.26 5.49 15.13
CA CYS A 3 19.82 5.60 13.74
C CYS A 3 18.57 4.74 13.51
N ALA A 4 17.67 5.24 12.66
CA ALA A 4 16.51 4.50 12.16
C ALA A 4 16.44 4.67 10.64
N CYS A 5 15.96 3.64 9.94
CA CYS A 5 15.77 3.68 8.49
C CYS A 5 14.31 3.96 8.15
N GLN A 6 14.10 4.52 6.97
CA GLN A 6 12.76 4.64 6.41
C GLN A 6 12.16 3.27 6.11
N THR A 7 10.84 3.25 5.98
CA THR A 7 10.08 2.08 5.56
C THR A 7 10.64 1.48 4.26
N GLY A 8 10.74 0.15 4.20
CA GLY A 8 11.37 -0.57 3.07
C GLY A 8 12.90 -0.67 3.13
N TYR A 9 13.54 -0.17 4.20
CA TYR A 9 14.98 -0.25 4.40
C TYR A 9 15.34 -0.84 5.77
N LEU A 10 16.42 -1.61 5.82
CA LEU A 10 17.01 -2.16 7.04
C LEU A 10 18.29 -1.43 7.41
N LEU A 11 18.48 -1.21 8.71
CA LEU A 11 19.73 -0.71 9.23
C LEU A 11 20.80 -1.81 9.09
N SER A 12 21.89 -1.48 8.40
CA SER A 12 23.03 -2.36 8.21
C SER A 12 23.74 -2.65 9.53
N ASN A 13 24.63 -3.64 9.51
CA ASN A 13 25.40 -4.08 10.68
C ASN A 13 26.31 -2.98 11.26
N ASP A 14 26.64 -1.97 10.45
CA ASP A 14 27.39 -0.78 10.88
C ASP A 14 26.56 0.20 11.73
N ARG A 15 25.24 -0.04 11.84
CA ARG A 15 24.26 0.79 12.55
C ARG A 15 24.15 2.23 12.05
N LEU A 16 24.59 2.49 10.82
CA LEU A 16 24.64 3.83 10.22
C LEU A 16 24.04 3.84 8.82
N THR A 17 24.21 2.77 8.04
CA THR A 17 23.80 2.70 6.64
C THR A 17 22.47 1.99 6.49
N CYS A 18 21.55 2.55 5.71
CA CYS A 18 20.29 1.90 5.36
C CYS A 18 20.42 1.13 4.04
N MET A 19 20.01 -0.14 4.03
CA MET A 19 20.02 -1.01 2.84
C MET A 19 18.58 -1.33 2.46
N LYS A 20 18.30 -1.37 1.15
CA LYS A 20 16.97 -1.73 0.65
C LYS A 20 16.64 -3.15 1.07
N ASP A 21 15.41 -3.31 1.54
CA ASP A 21 14.88 -4.58 2.00
C ASP A 21 14.19 -5.32 0.86
N TYR A 22 14.67 -6.53 0.55
CA TYR A 22 14.14 -7.36 -0.53
C TYR A 22 13.27 -8.52 -0.04
N ASN A 23 12.91 -8.54 1.25
CA ASN A 23 12.01 -9.59 1.73
C ASN A 23 10.61 -9.38 1.13
N PRO A 24 9.96 -10.47 0.69
CA PRO A 24 8.61 -10.38 0.16
C PRO A 24 7.63 -9.91 1.24
N PHE A 25 6.56 -9.26 0.83
CA PHE A 25 5.49 -8.81 1.72
C PHE A 25 4.14 -8.89 1.01
N LEU A 26 3.07 -9.04 1.80
CA LEU A 26 1.69 -8.97 1.35
C LEU A 26 1.17 -7.56 1.60
N ILE A 27 0.65 -6.91 0.56
CA ILE A 27 -0.15 -5.69 0.72
C ILE A 27 -1.60 -6.13 0.87
N TYR A 28 -2.34 -5.49 1.76
CA TYR A 28 -3.77 -5.70 1.89
C TYR A 28 -4.47 -4.36 2.03
N MET A 29 -5.75 -4.32 1.63
CA MET A 29 -6.61 -3.18 1.86
C MET A 29 -7.78 -3.56 2.76
N ARG A 30 -8.14 -2.63 3.63
CA ARG A 30 -9.40 -2.57 4.36
C ARG A 30 -10.12 -1.31 3.92
N ARG A 31 -11.39 -1.18 4.34
CA ARG A 31 -12.26 -0.05 3.99
C ARG A 31 -11.61 1.35 4.08
N HIS A 32 -10.72 1.55 5.07
CA HIS A 32 -10.11 2.86 5.35
C HIS A 32 -8.58 2.86 5.37
N THR A 33 -7.94 1.72 5.10
CA THR A 33 -6.49 1.59 5.25
C THR A 33 -5.89 0.61 4.26
N ILE A 34 -4.70 0.91 3.74
CA ILE A 34 -3.83 -0.06 3.07
C ILE A 34 -2.62 -0.31 3.96
N GLY A 35 -2.32 -1.59 4.21
CA GLY A 35 -1.26 -2.05 5.09
C GLY A 35 -0.41 -3.16 4.47
N GLY A 36 0.71 -3.46 5.11
CA GLY A 36 1.66 -4.47 4.64
C GLY A 36 2.02 -5.49 5.73
N ILE A 37 2.12 -6.76 5.36
CA ILE A 37 2.59 -7.86 6.21
C ILE A 37 3.84 -8.46 5.59
N THR A 38 4.94 -8.43 6.32
CA THR A 38 6.20 -9.06 5.92
C THR A 38 6.05 -10.57 5.81
N ILE A 39 6.51 -11.15 4.70
CA ILE A 39 6.66 -12.60 4.59
C ILE A 39 8.10 -12.95 4.98
N ARG A 40 8.27 -13.50 6.18
CA ARG A 40 9.54 -14.02 6.66
C ARG A 40 9.61 -15.52 6.42
N HIS A 41 10.56 -15.97 5.60
CA HIS A 41 10.80 -17.40 5.38
C HIS A 41 11.62 -18.06 6.50
N ASP A 42 12.28 -17.26 7.35
CA ASP A 42 12.96 -17.75 8.53
C ASP A 42 11.96 -17.96 9.68
N LYS A 43 11.66 -19.22 10.00
CA LYS A 43 10.80 -19.68 11.13
C LYS A 43 11.28 -19.24 12.54
N LYS A 44 12.13 -18.22 12.65
CA LYS A 44 12.81 -17.83 13.90
C LYS A 44 11.95 -16.95 14.84
N TYR A 45 10.79 -16.48 14.38
CA TYR A 45 9.91 -15.54 15.12
C TYR A 45 8.69 -16.18 15.79
N ILE A 46 8.74 -17.49 16.07
CA ILE A 46 7.93 -18.05 17.15
C ILE A 46 8.89 -18.51 18.25
N ASP A 47 9.72 -17.57 18.68
CA ASP A 47 10.31 -17.57 20.02
C ASP A 47 9.26 -16.89 20.92
N GLU A 48 8.88 -17.53 22.01
CA GLU A 48 7.95 -17.02 23.03
C GLU A 48 8.35 -15.65 23.64
N ASN A 49 9.56 -15.16 23.34
CA ASN A 49 10.11 -13.85 23.71
C ASN A 49 10.24 -12.85 22.55
N SER A 50 9.86 -13.22 21.33
CA SER A 50 9.85 -12.28 20.20
C SER A 50 8.67 -11.32 20.33
N ASN A 51 8.96 -10.02 20.44
CA ASN A 51 7.95 -8.99 20.58
C ASN A 51 7.13 -8.94 19.28
N TYR A 52 5.81 -9.09 19.40
CA TYR A 52 4.88 -9.18 18.27
C TYR A 52 5.00 -7.98 17.32
N ASP A 53 5.47 -6.84 17.82
CA ASP A 53 5.69 -5.58 17.10
C ASP A 53 6.74 -5.66 15.97
N ASP A 54 7.65 -6.64 15.96
CA ASP A 54 8.66 -6.80 14.88
C ASP A 54 8.09 -7.44 13.59
N VAL A 55 6.82 -7.86 13.61
CA VAL A 55 6.16 -8.53 12.48
C VAL A 55 5.36 -7.53 11.61
N TRP A 56 4.99 -6.39 12.18
CA TRP A 56 4.02 -5.48 11.58
C TRP A 56 4.69 -4.20 11.08
N GLU A 57 4.37 -3.85 9.83
CA GLU A 57 4.62 -2.56 9.19
C GLU A 57 5.97 -2.37 8.48
N ARG A 58 6.02 -2.89 7.25
CA ARG A 58 7.01 -2.55 6.20
C ARG A 58 6.45 -1.69 5.08
N LEU A 59 5.15 -1.40 5.12
CA LEU A 59 4.50 -0.41 4.29
C LEU A 59 4.11 0.74 5.22
N VAL A 60 4.25 1.98 4.76
CA VAL A 60 3.67 3.12 5.48
C VAL A 60 2.17 2.96 5.41
N THR A 61 1.52 2.75 6.54
CA THR A 61 0.08 2.54 6.59
C THR A 61 -0.62 3.74 5.94
N ILE A 62 -1.25 3.49 4.78
CA ILE A 62 -2.02 4.51 4.07
C ILE A 62 -3.36 4.60 4.78
N THR A 63 -3.69 5.77 5.30
CA THR A 63 -4.91 6.04 6.07
C THR A 63 -5.81 7.04 5.34
N ASP A 64 -6.93 7.43 5.93
CA ASP A 64 -7.88 8.39 5.36
C ASP A 64 -8.40 8.01 3.97
N ILE A 65 -8.66 6.71 3.76
CA ILE A 65 -9.36 6.21 2.58
C ILE A 65 -10.86 6.26 2.88
N ASN A 66 -11.64 6.94 2.04
CA ASN A 66 -13.04 7.25 2.38
C ASN A 66 -13.97 6.03 2.27
N ASN A 67 -13.68 5.12 1.33
CA ASN A 67 -14.30 3.79 1.20
C ASN A 67 -13.55 2.99 0.12
N GLY A 68 -12.43 2.38 0.46
CA GLY A 68 -11.57 1.66 -0.49
C GLY A 68 -12.19 0.35 -0.96
N TYR A 69 -12.11 0.08 -2.27
CA TYR A 69 -12.61 -1.15 -2.89
C TYR A 69 -11.48 -2.07 -3.31
N GLU A 70 -10.58 -1.57 -4.15
CA GLU A 70 -9.45 -2.33 -4.62
C GLU A 70 -8.18 -1.50 -4.79
N PHE A 71 -7.04 -2.19 -4.87
CA PHE A 71 -5.74 -1.58 -5.06
C PHE A 71 -4.86 -2.41 -6.00
N ALA A 72 -3.87 -1.77 -6.59
CA ALA A 72 -2.82 -2.41 -7.36
C ALA A 72 -1.46 -1.78 -7.01
N TYR A 73 -0.38 -2.54 -7.17
CA TYR A 73 0.98 -2.08 -6.88
C TYR A 73 1.84 -2.16 -8.14
N ASP A 74 2.51 -1.05 -8.44
CA ASP A 74 3.54 -0.95 -9.47
C ASP A 74 4.92 -1.08 -8.80
N GLU A 75 5.58 -2.22 -9.01
CA GLU A 75 6.90 -2.49 -8.46
C GLU A 75 7.99 -1.59 -9.05
N ALA A 76 7.87 -1.19 -10.33
CA ALA A 76 8.92 -0.44 -11.02
C ALA A 76 9.01 1.00 -10.51
N ASN A 77 7.86 1.62 -10.24
CA ASN A 77 7.77 2.98 -9.71
C ASN A 77 7.48 3.03 -8.20
N GLU A 78 7.40 1.87 -7.54
CA GLU A 78 7.03 1.74 -6.13
C GLU A 78 5.78 2.56 -5.78
N THR A 79 4.73 2.44 -6.61
CA THR A 79 3.51 3.24 -6.49
C THR A 79 2.32 2.35 -6.21
N ILE A 80 1.51 2.72 -5.22
CA ILE A 80 0.24 2.06 -4.92
C ILE A 80 -0.88 2.90 -5.53
N TYR A 81 -1.73 2.24 -6.31
CA TYR A 81 -2.98 2.79 -6.82
C TYR A 81 -4.16 2.16 -6.09
N TRP A 82 -5.19 2.93 -5.75
CA TRP A 82 -6.42 2.37 -5.18
C TRP A 82 -7.65 3.10 -5.65
N ALA A 83 -8.76 2.37 -5.74
CA ALA A 83 -10.08 2.92 -5.99
C ALA A 83 -10.86 3.10 -4.70
N GLU A 84 -11.49 4.26 -4.56
CA GLU A 84 -12.45 4.54 -3.48
C GLU A 84 -13.71 5.22 -4.02
N VAL A 85 -14.80 5.13 -3.26
CA VAL A 85 -16.04 5.82 -3.61
C VAL A 85 -15.85 7.32 -3.43
N ASN A 86 -16.09 8.05 -4.52
CA ASN A 86 -16.04 9.50 -4.56
C ASN A 86 -17.42 10.09 -4.21
N ARG A 87 -18.43 9.81 -5.05
CA ARG A 87 -19.80 10.33 -4.88
C ARG A 87 -20.83 9.36 -5.43
N PHE A 88 -22.09 9.68 -5.25
CA PHE A 88 -23.22 8.94 -5.82
C PHE A 88 -23.94 9.81 -6.84
N LEU A 89 -24.32 9.23 -7.97
CA LEU A 89 -25.20 9.86 -8.95
C LEU A 89 -26.64 9.94 -8.40
N PRO A 90 -27.52 10.78 -8.99
CA PRO A 90 -28.90 10.94 -8.52
C PRO A 90 -29.74 9.65 -8.52
N ASP A 91 -29.36 8.67 -9.34
CA ASP A 91 -29.99 7.34 -9.42
C ASP A 91 -29.46 6.34 -8.38
N GLY A 92 -28.51 6.76 -7.54
CA GLY A 92 -27.87 5.94 -6.51
C GLY A 92 -26.63 5.17 -6.99
N THR A 93 -26.20 5.33 -8.25
CA THR A 93 -25.00 4.67 -8.76
C THR A 93 -23.73 5.25 -8.12
N PRO A 94 -22.85 4.45 -7.50
CA PRO A 94 -21.59 4.94 -6.97
C PRO A 94 -20.63 5.30 -8.09
N THR A 95 -19.88 6.38 -7.90
CA THR A 95 -18.74 6.75 -8.74
C THR A 95 -17.45 6.61 -7.96
N PHE A 96 -16.37 6.33 -8.67
CA PHE A 96 -15.07 6.03 -8.08
C PHE A 96 -14.02 7.07 -8.47
N GLN A 97 -13.04 7.22 -7.59
CA GLN A 97 -11.77 7.88 -7.89
C GLN A 97 -10.65 6.88 -7.71
N ILE A 98 -9.64 6.97 -8.58
CA ILE A 98 -8.38 6.24 -8.41
C ILE A 98 -7.37 7.23 -7.88
N HIS A 99 -6.78 6.90 -6.74
CA HIS A 99 -5.67 7.65 -6.16
C HIS A 99 -4.36 6.91 -6.40
N GLN A 100 -3.26 7.65 -6.25
CA GLN A 100 -1.92 7.10 -6.23
C GLN A 100 -1.12 7.65 -5.05
N ILE A 101 -0.16 6.88 -4.59
CA ILE A 101 0.81 7.28 -3.57
C ILE A 101 2.11 6.48 -3.75
N ASN A 102 3.24 7.10 -3.42
CA ASN A 102 4.50 6.38 -3.34
C ASN A 102 4.45 5.37 -2.18
N PHE A 103 5.22 4.28 -2.28
CA PHE A 103 5.28 3.22 -1.27
C PHE A 103 5.78 3.71 0.10
N ASP A 104 6.56 4.79 0.11
CA ASP A 104 7.02 5.49 1.31
C ASP A 104 5.95 6.40 1.96
N GLY A 105 4.72 6.41 1.42
CA GLY A 105 3.61 7.22 1.90
C GLY A 105 3.63 8.68 1.43
N THR A 106 4.55 9.06 0.54
CA THR A 106 4.63 10.42 0.00
C THR A 106 3.86 10.59 -1.30
N ASN A 107 3.65 11.84 -1.71
CA ASN A 107 3.07 12.19 -3.01
C ASN A 107 1.67 11.60 -3.29
N ARG A 108 0.79 11.64 -2.28
CA ARG A 108 -0.61 11.22 -2.44
C ARG A 108 -1.37 12.20 -3.34
N THR A 109 -1.94 11.69 -4.44
CA THR A 109 -2.74 12.50 -5.39
C THR A 109 -3.92 11.70 -5.95
N VAL A 110 -4.90 12.39 -6.54
CA VAL A 110 -5.92 11.76 -7.39
C VAL A 110 -5.26 11.47 -8.74
N PHE A 111 -5.28 10.21 -9.17
CA PHE A 111 -4.77 9.78 -10.47
C PHE A 111 -5.86 9.88 -11.55
N TYR A 112 -7.10 9.51 -11.21
CA TYR A 112 -8.23 9.50 -12.14
C TYR A 112 -9.57 9.71 -11.43
N GLY A 113 -10.54 10.33 -12.12
CA GLY A 113 -11.92 10.50 -11.62
C GLY A 113 -12.20 11.83 -10.90
N ASP A 114 -11.34 12.84 -11.04
CA ASP A 114 -11.60 14.19 -10.49
C ASP A 114 -12.65 14.93 -11.33
N ASP A 115 -12.41 15.01 -12.65
CA ASP A 115 -13.35 15.57 -13.63
C ASP A 115 -14.11 14.50 -14.44
N GLU A 116 -13.72 13.23 -14.30
CA GLU A 116 -14.27 12.11 -15.06
C GLU A 116 -15.15 11.21 -14.19
N ILE A 117 -16.16 10.58 -14.80
CA ILE A 117 -17.08 9.67 -14.10
C ILE A 117 -16.62 8.23 -14.33
N LEU A 118 -16.15 7.60 -13.27
CA LEU A 118 -15.86 6.17 -13.23
C LEU A 118 -16.98 5.44 -12.49
N VAL A 119 -17.60 4.45 -13.11
CA VAL A 119 -18.71 3.65 -12.56
C VAL A 119 -18.46 2.16 -12.77
N GLY A 120 -19.09 1.31 -11.96
CA GLY A 120 -19.07 -0.15 -12.14
C GLY A 120 -17.85 -0.85 -11.53
N MET A 121 -17.01 -0.15 -10.77
CA MET A 121 -15.88 -0.77 -10.09
C MET A 121 -16.31 -1.69 -8.93
N GLU A 122 -17.52 -1.54 -8.40
CA GLU A 122 -18.01 -2.40 -7.30
C GLU A 122 -18.09 -3.90 -7.65
N ALA A 123 -18.03 -4.25 -8.94
CA ALA A 123 -18.08 -5.63 -9.43
C ALA A 123 -16.78 -6.09 -10.11
N GLY A 124 -15.73 -5.24 -10.13
CA GLY A 124 -14.51 -5.44 -10.91
C GLY A 124 -13.30 -5.91 -10.09
N THR A 125 -12.21 -6.18 -10.81
CA THR A 125 -10.85 -6.27 -10.26
C THR A 125 -9.93 -5.21 -10.90
N MET A 126 -8.98 -4.67 -10.15
CA MET A 126 -7.91 -3.77 -10.58
C MET A 126 -6.61 -4.57 -10.62
N GLN A 127 -5.92 -4.49 -11.76
CA GLN A 127 -4.63 -5.13 -11.94
C GLN A 127 -3.68 -4.17 -12.64
N PHE A 128 -2.41 -4.24 -12.26
CA PHE A 128 -1.36 -3.47 -12.90
C PHE A 128 -0.66 -4.33 -13.95
N ASP A 129 -0.69 -3.92 -15.21
CA ASP A 129 0.12 -4.51 -16.28
C ASP A 129 1.44 -3.74 -16.39
N SER A 130 2.48 -4.27 -15.75
CA SER A 130 3.82 -3.66 -15.77
C SER A 130 4.53 -3.80 -17.11
N VAL A 131 4.02 -4.61 -18.05
CA VAL A 131 4.66 -4.83 -19.35
C VAL A 131 4.17 -3.81 -20.37
N GLY A 132 2.88 -3.46 -20.32
CA GLY A 132 2.26 -2.50 -21.24
C GLY A 132 2.33 -2.97 -22.68
N ARG A 133 1.30 -3.65 -23.17
CA ARG A 133 1.25 -4.14 -24.56
C ARG A 133 0.81 -3.08 -25.57
#